data_AF-A0A2I3RRJ4-F1
#
_entry.id   AF-A0A2I3RRJ4-F1
#
_cell.length_a   1.000
_cell.length_b   1.000
_cell.length_c   1.000
_cell.angle_alpha   90.00
_cell.angle_beta   90.00
_cell.angle_gamma   90.00
#
_symmetry.space_group_name_H-M   'P 1'
#
loop_
_entity.id
_entity.type
_entity.pdbx_description
1 polymer ?
#
loop_
_entity_poly.entity_id
_entity_poly.type
_entity_poly.pdbx_seq_one_letter_code
_entity_poly.pdbx_strand_id
1 'polypeptide(L)'
;MVFKACDEDHKGYLSREDFKTAVVMLFGYKPSKIEVDSVMSSINPNTSGILLEGFLNIVRKKKEAQRYRNEVRHIFTAFDTYYRGFLTLEDFKKAFRQVAPKLPERTVLEVFREVDRDSDGHVSFRDFEYALNYGQKEA
;
A
#
# COMPACT_ATOMS: atom_id res chain seq x y z
N MET A 1 13.51 -7.19 -19.32
CA MET A 1 14.54 -7.64 -18.35
C MET A 1 14.01 -8.75 -17.45
N VAL A 2 12.94 -8.55 -16.65
CA VAL A 2 12.36 -9.67 -15.84
C VAL A 2 11.38 -10.54 -16.62
N PHE A 3 10.42 -9.96 -17.36
CA PHE A 3 9.44 -10.74 -18.12
C PHE A 3 10.11 -11.80 -19.02
N LYS A 4 11.06 -11.36 -19.87
CA LYS A 4 11.82 -12.25 -20.75
C LYS A 4 12.67 -13.29 -20.01
N ALA A 5 13.08 -13.01 -18.77
CA ALA A 5 13.87 -13.95 -17.97
C ALA A 5 12.99 -15.04 -17.33
N CYS A 6 11.70 -14.76 -17.12
CA CYS A 6 10.75 -15.71 -16.55
C CYS A 6 9.89 -16.42 -17.62
N ASP A 7 9.79 -15.86 -18.83
CA ASP A 7 9.12 -16.49 -19.97
C ASP A 7 9.97 -17.66 -20.51
N GLU A 8 9.88 -18.79 -19.81
CA GLU A 8 10.47 -20.05 -20.24
C GLU A 8 9.92 -20.44 -21.62
N ASP A 9 10.81 -20.90 -22.50
CA ASP A 9 10.52 -21.27 -23.89
C ASP A 9 10.07 -20.13 -24.83
N HIS A 10 10.20 -18.87 -24.40
CA HIS A 10 9.86 -17.68 -25.21
C HIS A 10 8.42 -17.71 -25.76
N LYS A 11 7.48 -18.12 -24.92
CA LYS A 11 6.06 -18.29 -25.26
C LYS A 11 5.36 -16.96 -25.53
N GLY A 12 5.94 -15.85 -25.05
CA GLY A 12 5.34 -14.52 -25.11
C GLY A 12 4.33 -14.24 -24.00
N TYR A 13 4.20 -15.16 -23.03
CA TYR A 13 3.32 -15.02 -21.87
C TYR A 13 3.94 -15.70 -20.64
N LEU A 14 3.60 -15.21 -19.45
CA LEU A 14 3.98 -15.85 -18.20
C LEU A 14 2.89 -16.83 -17.76
N SER A 15 3.31 -18.07 -17.54
CA SER A 15 2.52 -19.08 -16.84
C SER A 15 2.32 -18.69 -15.37
N ARG A 16 1.56 -19.52 -14.65
CA ARG A 16 1.40 -19.39 -13.20
C ARG A 16 2.72 -19.48 -12.44
N GLU A 17 3.61 -20.36 -12.86
CA GLU A 17 4.91 -20.53 -12.20
C GLU A 17 5.87 -19.40 -12.59
N ASP A 18 5.90 -19.02 -13.87
CA ASP A 18 6.70 -17.91 -14.38
C ASP A 18 6.35 -16.60 -13.65
N PHE A 19 5.06 -16.36 -13.41
CA PHE A 19 4.62 -15.19 -12.65
C PHE A 19 5.11 -15.21 -11.20
N LYS A 20 5.10 -16.37 -10.52
CA LYS A 20 5.63 -16.47 -9.15
C LYS A 20 7.12 -16.15 -9.13
N THR A 21 7.88 -16.70 -10.08
CA THR A 21 9.31 -16.41 -10.23
C THR A 21 9.54 -14.91 -10.45
N ALA A 22 8.74 -14.29 -11.31
CA ALA A 22 8.83 -12.85 -11.56
C ALA A 22 8.52 -12.02 -10.30
N VAL A 23 7.55 -12.42 -9.47
CA VAL A 23 7.26 -11.75 -8.20
C VAL A 23 8.41 -11.88 -7.20
N VAL A 24 9.02 -13.07 -7.10
CA VAL A 24 10.20 -13.27 -6.25
C VAL A 24 11.36 -12.38 -6.71
N MET A 25 11.64 -12.32 -8.02
CA MET A 25 12.72 -11.49 -8.57
C MET A 25 12.48 -9.99 -8.38
N LEU A 26 11.24 -9.52 -8.50
CA LEU A 26 10.92 -8.09 -8.42
C LEU A 26 10.69 -7.57 -7.01
N PHE A 27 10.10 -8.39 -6.14
CA PHE A 27 9.59 -7.96 -4.84
C PHE A 27 10.19 -8.74 -3.67
N GLY A 28 11.00 -9.77 -3.93
CA GLY A 28 11.75 -10.50 -2.89
C GLY A 28 10.91 -11.44 -2.03
N TYR A 29 9.69 -11.76 -2.43
CA TYR A 29 8.82 -12.69 -1.68
C TYR A 29 8.09 -13.66 -2.60
N LYS A 30 7.74 -14.82 -2.05
CA LYS A 30 6.90 -15.82 -2.73
C LYS A 30 5.42 -15.43 -2.60
N PRO A 31 4.70 -15.15 -3.69
CA PRO A 31 3.30 -14.77 -3.61
C PRO A 31 2.44 -15.94 -3.11
N SER A 32 1.37 -15.60 -2.40
CA SER A 32 0.40 -16.60 -1.90
C SER A 32 -0.45 -17.17 -3.04
N LYS A 33 -1.09 -18.32 -2.81
CA LYS A 33 -2.03 -18.90 -3.77
C LYS A 33 -3.15 -17.91 -4.14
N ILE A 34 -3.69 -17.22 -3.14
CA ILE A 34 -4.77 -16.23 -3.28
C ILE A 34 -4.32 -15.05 -4.14
N GLU A 35 -3.12 -14.54 -3.91
CA GLU A 35 -2.58 -13.43 -4.70
C GLU A 35 -2.41 -13.82 -6.18
N VAL A 36 -1.86 -15.01 -6.43
CA VAL A 36 -1.71 -15.52 -7.80
C VAL A 36 -3.08 -15.75 -8.45
N ASP A 37 -4.04 -16.33 -7.73
CA ASP A 37 -5.40 -16.55 -8.24
C ASP A 37 -6.11 -15.23 -8.56
N SER A 38 -5.96 -14.22 -7.70
CA SER A 38 -6.52 -12.89 -7.92
C SER A 38 -5.94 -12.22 -9.16
N VAL A 39 -4.63 -12.34 -9.38
CA VAL A 39 -3.99 -11.82 -10.58
C VAL A 39 -4.45 -12.59 -11.82
N MET A 40 -4.46 -13.91 -11.79
CA MET A 40 -4.83 -14.73 -12.95
C MET A 40 -6.30 -14.58 -13.34
N SER A 41 -7.21 -14.42 -12.36
CA SER A 41 -8.63 -14.19 -12.63
C SER A 41 -8.93 -12.80 -13.19
N SER A 42 -8.03 -11.83 -12.99
CA SER A 42 -8.17 -10.48 -13.57
C SER A 42 -7.76 -10.39 -15.04
N ILE A 43 -7.33 -11.51 -15.65
CA ILE A 43 -6.80 -11.58 -17.01
C ILE A 43 -7.86 -12.16 -17.94
N ASN A 44 -7.78 -11.79 -19.23
CA ASN A 44 -8.67 -12.29 -20.27
C ASN A 44 -8.62 -13.83 -20.34
N PRO A 45 -9.77 -14.53 -20.18
CA PRO A 45 -9.83 -15.99 -20.19
C PRO A 45 -9.39 -16.63 -21.52
N ASN A 46 -9.32 -15.85 -22.61
CA ASN A 46 -8.85 -16.32 -23.92
C ASN A 46 -7.32 -16.29 -24.06
N THR A 47 -6.58 -15.90 -23.03
CA THR A 47 -5.11 -15.85 -23.06
C THR A 47 -4.52 -17.03 -22.30
N SER A 48 -3.45 -17.62 -22.85
CA SER A 48 -2.75 -18.76 -22.22
C SER A 48 -2.00 -18.40 -20.93
N GLY A 49 -1.86 -17.11 -20.63
CA GLY A 49 -1.22 -16.60 -19.43
C GLY A 49 -1.04 -15.08 -19.49
N ILE A 50 -0.15 -14.55 -18.64
CA ILE A 50 0.04 -13.11 -18.51
C ILE A 50 0.91 -12.58 -19.65
N LEU A 51 0.33 -11.83 -20.57
CA LEU A 51 1.09 -11.11 -21.60
C LEU A 51 1.93 -9.99 -21.01
N LEU A 52 2.94 -9.53 -21.75
CA LEU A 52 3.85 -8.46 -21.31
C LEU A 52 3.11 -7.22 -20.83
N GLU A 53 2.09 -6.78 -21.55
CA GLU A 53 1.29 -5.60 -21.18
C GLU A 53 0.57 -5.80 -19.84
N GLY A 54 -0.08 -6.96 -19.66
CA GLY A 54 -0.73 -7.32 -18.41
C GLY A 54 0.26 -7.37 -17.25
N PHE A 55 1.42 -7.97 -17.48
CA PHE A 55 2.50 -8.03 -16.48
C PHE A 55 3.00 -6.64 -16.08
N LEU A 56 3.26 -5.75 -17.04
CA LEU A 56 3.69 -4.37 -16.76
C LEU A 56 2.63 -3.61 -15.95
N ASN A 57 1.34 -3.79 -16.27
CA ASN A 57 0.26 -3.17 -15.51
C ASN A 57 0.20 -3.68 -14.06
N ILE A 58 0.33 -4.99 -13.85
CA ILE A 58 0.38 -5.60 -12.50
C ILE A 58 1.56 -5.05 -11.70
N VAL A 59 2.76 -5.06 -12.30
CA VAL A 59 3.98 -4.58 -11.65
C VAL A 59 3.88 -3.09 -11.32
N ARG A 60 3.34 -2.27 -12.23
CA ARG A 60 3.11 -0.84 -12.00
C ARG A 60 2.18 -0.61 -10.82
N LYS A 61 0.97 -1.18 -10.84
CA LYS A 61 -0.02 -1.04 -9.76
C LYS A 61 0.54 -1.46 -8.41
N LYS A 62 1.29 -2.56 -8.38
CA LYS A 62 1.91 -3.08 -7.15
C LYS A 62 3.02 -2.16 -6.63
N LYS A 63 3.85 -1.61 -7.51
CA LYS A 63 4.87 -0.62 -7.13
C LYS A 63 4.26 0.69 -6.64
N GLU A 64 3.17 1.16 -7.26
CA GLU A 64 2.42 2.33 -6.81
C GLU A 64 1.83 2.10 -5.41
N ALA A 65 1.20 0.95 -5.18
CA ALA A 65 0.68 0.58 -3.85
C ALA A 65 1.79 0.49 -2.79
N GLN A 66 2.96 -0.07 -3.12
CA GLN A 66 4.11 -0.09 -2.21
C GLN A 66 4.64 1.32 -1.91
N ARG A 67 4.73 2.19 -2.92
CA ARG A 67 5.16 3.59 -2.73
C ARG A 67 4.21 4.33 -1.80
N TYR A 68 2.91 4.24 -2.06
CA TYR A 68 1.89 4.86 -1.20
C TYR A 68 1.97 4.35 0.24
N ARG A 69 2.02 3.03 0.46
CA ARG A 69 2.16 2.46 1.81
C ARG A 69 3.44 2.93 2.51
N ASN A 70 4.54 3.05 1.77
CA ASN A 70 5.80 3.55 2.31
C ASN A 70 5.71 5.03 2.68
N GLU A 71 5.02 5.85 1.89
CA GLU A 71 4.77 7.26 2.18
C GLU A 71 3.90 7.43 3.43
N VAL A 72 2.78 6.72 3.52
CA VAL A 72 1.92 6.69 4.70
C VAL A 72 2.72 6.27 5.95
N ARG A 73 3.55 5.24 5.83
CA ARG A 73 4.41 4.78 6.93
C ARG A 73 5.49 5.78 7.30
N HIS A 74 6.05 6.49 6.33
CA HIS A 74 7.03 7.54 6.59
C HIS A 74 6.39 8.69 7.37
N ILE A 75 5.20 9.14 6.97
CA ILE A 75 4.45 10.19 7.67
C ILE A 75 4.10 9.74 9.09
N PHE A 76 3.56 8.53 9.25
CA PHE A 76 3.24 7.98 10.56
C PHE A 76 4.47 7.93 11.48
N THR A 77 5.61 7.48 10.96
CA THR A 77 6.87 7.39 11.72
C THR A 77 7.40 8.78 12.10
N ALA A 78 7.19 9.79 11.25
CA ALA A 78 7.55 11.17 11.58
C ALA A 78 6.70 11.73 12.74
N PHE A 79 5.46 11.25 12.89
CA PHE A 79 4.57 11.65 13.99
C PHE A 79 4.80 10.83 15.26
N ASP A 80 5.12 9.54 15.15
CA ASP A 80 5.42 8.64 16.27
C ASP A 80 6.87 8.83 16.76
N THR A 81 7.14 10.01 17.34
CA THR A 81 8.50 10.40 17.74
C THR A 81 9.16 9.48 18.78
N TYR A 82 8.36 8.65 19.46
CA TYR A 82 8.82 7.69 20.46
C TYR A 82 8.79 6.24 19.96
N TYR A 83 8.44 5.99 18.70
CA TYR A 83 8.35 4.66 18.08
C TYR A 83 7.50 3.66 18.88
N ARG A 84 6.38 4.12 19.44
CA ARG A 84 5.45 3.28 20.22
C ARG A 84 4.59 2.37 19.33
N GLY A 85 4.50 2.67 18.04
CA GLY A 85 3.62 2.01 17.09
C GLY A 85 2.20 2.59 17.05
N PHE A 86 1.96 3.67 17.80
CA PHE A 86 0.69 4.39 17.89
C PHE A 86 0.93 5.87 18.20
N LEU A 87 -0.01 6.73 17.79
CA LEU A 87 0.02 8.16 18.09
C LEU A 87 -0.95 8.47 19.22
N THR A 88 -0.43 9.09 20.27
CA THR A 88 -1.28 9.72 21.29
C THR A 88 -1.84 11.03 20.75
N LEU A 89 -2.88 11.56 21.39
CA LEU A 89 -3.39 12.88 21.07
C LEU A 89 -2.31 13.98 21.14
N GLU A 90 -1.34 13.87 22.05
CA GLU A 90 -0.24 14.83 22.14
C GLU A 90 0.70 14.75 20.94
N ASP A 91 1.05 13.54 20.49
CA ASP A 91 1.86 13.35 19.28
C ASP A 91 1.13 13.94 18.06
N PHE A 92 -0.16 13.66 17.94
CA PHE A 92 -1.01 14.15 16.86
C PHE A 92 -1.08 15.69 16.86
N LYS A 93 -1.30 16.31 18.01
CA LYS A 93 -1.26 17.79 18.15
C LYS A 93 0.10 18.37 17.82
N LYS A 94 1.19 17.70 18.20
CA LYS A 94 2.56 18.16 17.92
C LYS A 94 2.84 18.09 16.42
N ALA A 95 2.46 17.00 15.77
CA ALA A 95 2.54 16.81 14.33
C ALA A 95 1.79 17.92 13.55
N PHE A 96 0.51 18.14 13.87
CA PHE A 96 -0.30 19.16 13.20
C PHE A 96 0.22 20.59 13.40
N ARG A 97 0.81 20.89 14.57
CA ARG A 97 1.47 22.19 14.80
C ARG A 97 2.67 22.42 13.87
N GLN A 98 3.36 21.37 13.43
CA GLN A 98 4.49 21.48 12.52
C GLN A 98 4.05 21.61 11.06
N VAL A 99 3.07 20.80 10.63
CA VAL A 99 2.65 20.74 9.21
C VAL A 99 1.55 21.74 8.85
N ALA A 100 0.69 22.10 9.80
CA ALA A 100 -0.46 22.98 9.62
C ALA A 100 -0.66 23.90 10.84
N PRO A 101 0.30 24.80 11.15
CA PRO A 101 0.31 25.61 12.38
C PRO A 101 -0.90 26.55 12.54
N LYS A 102 -1.62 26.83 11.45
CA LYS A 102 -2.82 27.69 11.46
C LYS A 102 -4.11 26.92 11.76
N LEU A 103 -4.07 25.59 11.81
CA LEU A 103 -5.24 24.78 12.07
C LEU A 103 -5.63 24.89 13.56
N PRO A 104 -6.90 25.19 13.91
CA PRO A 104 -7.32 25.28 15.29
C PRO A 104 -7.15 23.96 16.04
N GLU A 105 -6.71 24.02 17.29
CA GLU A 105 -6.53 22.81 18.13
C GLU A 105 -7.84 22.02 18.28
N ARG A 106 -8.98 22.70 18.31
CA ARG A 106 -10.30 22.06 18.30
C ARG A 106 -10.52 21.19 17.07
N THR A 107 -10.14 21.67 15.89
CA THR A 107 -10.24 20.89 14.65
C THR A 107 -9.32 19.68 14.68
N VAL A 108 -8.10 19.83 15.23
CA VAL A 108 -7.17 18.70 15.40
C VAL A 108 -7.76 17.63 16.35
N LEU A 109 -8.43 18.06 17.42
CA LEU A 109 -9.14 17.16 18.35
C LEU A 109 -10.30 16.42 17.68
N GLU A 110 -11.07 17.11 16.85
CA GLU A 110 -12.18 16.52 16.09
C GLU A 110 -11.66 15.48 15.08
N VAL A 111 -10.60 15.82 14.32
CA VAL A 111 -9.95 14.87 13.41
C VAL A 111 -9.37 13.67 14.17
N PHE A 112 -8.72 13.87 15.32
CA PHE A 112 -8.20 12.75 16.10
C PHE A 112 -9.30 11.76 16.48
N ARG A 113 -10.46 12.25 16.94
CA ARG A 113 -11.61 11.40 17.30
C ARG A 113 -12.23 10.68 16.11
N GLU A 114 -12.17 11.28 14.92
CA GLU A 114 -12.65 10.65 13.69
C GLU A 114 -11.69 9.54 13.23
N VAL A 115 -10.39 9.76 13.41
CA VAL A 115 -9.34 8.79 13.04
C VAL A 115 -9.26 7.63 14.05
N ASP A 116 -9.43 7.87 15.35
CA ASP A 116 -9.45 6.87 16.42
C ASP A 116 -10.74 6.00 16.36
N ARG A 117 -10.73 5.01 15.46
CA ARG A 117 -11.92 4.24 15.09
C ARG A 117 -12.40 3.26 16.14
N ASP A 118 -11.49 2.72 16.95
CA ASP A 118 -11.82 1.85 18.07
C ASP A 118 -11.93 2.61 19.40
N SER A 119 -11.67 3.93 19.40
CA SER A 119 -11.85 4.83 20.53
C SER A 119 -11.02 4.40 21.75
N ASP A 120 -9.83 3.84 21.50
CA ASP A 120 -8.91 3.39 22.54
C ASP A 120 -8.01 4.53 23.07
N GLY A 121 -8.14 5.73 22.49
CA GLY A 121 -7.35 6.91 22.81
C GLY A 121 -6.02 6.98 22.06
N HIS A 122 -5.77 6.08 21.12
CA HIS A 122 -4.59 6.00 20.30
C HIS A 122 -4.96 5.88 18.82
N VAL A 123 -4.14 6.48 17.96
CA VAL A 123 -4.25 6.26 16.52
C VAL A 123 -3.21 5.22 16.12
N SER A 124 -3.65 4.01 15.79
CA SER A 124 -2.77 2.98 15.27
C SER A 124 -2.36 3.28 13.82
N PHE A 125 -1.35 2.57 13.31
CA PHE A 125 -0.99 2.67 11.90
C PHE A 125 -2.17 2.34 10.96
N ARG A 126 -3.05 1.41 11.38
CA ARG A 126 -4.20 0.98 10.58
C ARG A 126 -5.27 2.08 10.50
N ASP A 127 -5.49 2.79 11.60
CA ASP A 127 -6.40 3.93 11.66
C ASP A 127 -5.90 5.08 10.79
N PHE A 128 -4.60 5.36 10.89
CA PHE A 128 -3.93 6.35 10.08
C PHE A 128 -3.96 6.03 8.57
N GLU A 129 -3.68 4.77 8.20
CA GLU A 129 -3.78 4.30 6.80
C GLU A 129 -5.21 4.41 6.27
N TYR A 130 -6.22 4.08 7.09
CA TYR A 130 -7.61 4.21 6.71
C TYR A 130 -8.00 5.67 6.46
N ALA A 131 -7.62 6.59 7.35
CA ALA A 131 -7.91 8.02 7.22
C ALA A 131 -7.32 8.63 5.94
N LEU A 132 -6.05 8.32 5.63
CA LEU A 132 -5.39 8.83 4.42
C LEU A 132 -5.92 8.20 3.12
N ASN A 133 -6.44 6.98 3.18
CA ASN A 133 -7.05 6.33 2.03
C ASN A 133 -8.48 6.82 1.77
N TYR A 134 -9.20 7.27 2.80
CA TYR A 134 -10.53 7.88 2.65
C TYR A 134 -10.46 9.27 2.03
N GLY A 135 -9.48 10.09 2.42
CA GLY A 135 -9.28 11.43 1.85
C GLY A 135 -8.97 11.45 0.35
N GLN A 136 -8.56 10.33 -0.25
CA GLN A 136 -8.34 10.20 -1.71
C GLN A 136 -9.58 9.74 -2.50
N LYS A 137 -10.61 9.19 -1.84
CA LYS A 137 -11.85 8.75 -2.53
C LYS A 137 -12.86 9.88 -2.73
N GLU A 138 -12.71 10.98 -1.99
CA GLU A 138 -13.59 12.15 -2.07
C GLU A 138 -12.93 13.37 -2.76
N ALA A 139 -11.74 13.18 -3.35
CA ALA A 139 -10.99 14.20 -4.09
C ALA A 139 -11.00 13.98 -5.60
#